data_AF-A0A5N7VYP1-F1
#
_entry.id   AF-A0A5N7VYP1-F1
#
_cell.length_a   1.000
_cell.length_b   1.000
_cell.length_c   1.000
_cell.angle_alpha   90.00
_cell.angle_beta   90.00
_cell.angle_gamma   90.00
#
_symmetry.space_group_name_H-M   'P 1'
#
loop_
_entity.id
_entity.type
_entity.pdbx_description
1 polymer ?
#
loop_
_entity_poly.entity_id
_entity_poly.type
_entity_poly.pdbx_seq_one_letter_code
_entity_poly.pdbx_strand_id
1 'polypeptide(L)'
;MSEIHDRVYKDEIEPLSSRLGVGTKAPSSQKVHTFASTLQAIFDSAATLTLREKYTPGVPVFGRQLRISATDDSKVIALRPTYSPLRLMELACVAFAGLVFADSGANLAVLQQFEEPDDLDEQLAQPDRISLTQKAVKFRAGNKLIEVHLSATTMTRLATYLHIRQSLVDALGSDIAPMFIRCSYPKAYHEPTSISPLRRDFLQTLRKRVKAIGVNLGDVTFQELRVFKQQDLVRRAPLPVAAKLMGHSVKTAVKAYSKASDDIHRRELSSFLESLQETVLKPNQRAIKGVSLQVIPVGSCAEHGKPSSVKASAILEPNCNKVEGCFFCDNYRIHADELDLRKLMSCRWVLQKIVPLNSDSLQAYRVYTAICDRIDALLGELKRRNPSMHETVRVDVEENGQLTDYWSRKIQQLYLLSMLPAA
;
A
#
# COMPACT_ATOMS: atom_id res chain seq x y z
N MET A 1 -10.24 46.85 -4.89
CA MET A 1 -9.02 47.27 -5.60
C MET A 1 -8.07 47.81 -4.56
N SER A 2 -6.98 47.10 -4.28
CA SER A 2 -6.08 47.45 -3.18
C SER A 2 -4.67 47.64 -3.73
N GLU A 3 -4.26 48.90 -3.91
CA GLU A 3 -2.87 49.28 -4.22
C GLU A 3 -2.07 49.39 -2.93
N ILE A 4 -0.89 48.76 -2.88
CA ILE A 4 0.11 48.99 -1.84
C ILE A 4 1.50 49.02 -2.52
N HIS A 5 2.23 50.14 -2.34
CA HIS A 5 3.60 50.40 -2.79
C HIS A 5 3.85 50.50 -4.31
N ASP A 6 3.11 51.36 -5.01
CA ASP A 6 3.38 51.74 -6.43
C ASP A 6 3.59 50.57 -7.40
N ARG A 7 3.00 49.41 -7.10
CA ARG A 7 2.96 48.25 -7.99
C ARG A 7 1.53 47.74 -8.08
N VAL A 8 1.01 47.71 -9.31
CA VAL A 8 -0.27 47.10 -9.65
C VAL A 8 -0.09 45.58 -9.62
N TYR A 9 -0.61 44.92 -8.59
CA TYR A 9 -0.70 43.47 -8.54
C TYR A 9 -1.94 43.04 -9.34
N LYS A 10 -1.72 42.38 -10.49
CA LYS A 10 -2.78 41.62 -11.14
C LYS A 10 -3.01 40.34 -10.35
N ASP A 11 -4.27 40.04 -10.07
CA ASP A 11 -4.75 38.74 -9.59
C ASP A 11 -4.56 37.66 -10.67
N GLU A 12 -3.32 37.31 -10.96
CA GLU A 12 -2.98 36.09 -11.67
C GLU A 12 -2.41 35.11 -10.63
N ILE A 13 -3.30 34.48 -9.87
CA ILE A 13 -3.00 33.19 -9.28
C ILE A 13 -2.67 32.29 -10.47
N GLU A 14 -1.38 31.99 -10.64
CA GLU A 14 -0.96 30.99 -11.60
C GLU A 14 -1.72 29.70 -11.26
N PRO A 15 -2.60 29.19 -12.14
CA PRO A 15 -3.33 27.98 -11.83
C PRO A 15 -2.28 26.90 -11.60
N LEU A 16 -2.29 26.29 -10.41
CA LEU A 16 -1.64 25.01 -10.19
C LEU A 16 -2.09 24.14 -11.35
N SER A 17 -1.16 23.82 -12.26
CA SER A 17 -1.45 22.95 -13.39
C SER A 17 -1.74 21.56 -12.83
N SER A 18 -2.98 21.38 -12.41
CA SER A 18 -3.58 20.10 -12.13
C SER A 18 -3.81 19.45 -13.49
N ARG A 19 -2.73 18.95 -14.08
CA ARG A 19 -2.86 17.59 -14.59
C ARG A 19 -3.13 16.75 -13.34
N LEU A 20 -4.41 16.61 -13.00
CA LEU A 20 -4.96 15.38 -12.45
C LEU A 20 -4.49 14.29 -13.42
N GLY A 21 -3.25 13.85 -13.24
CA GLY A 21 -2.77 12.65 -13.88
C GLY A 21 -3.78 11.62 -13.47
N VAL A 22 -4.46 11.03 -14.46
CA VAL A 22 -5.34 9.89 -14.25
C VAL A 22 -4.47 8.85 -13.56
N GLY A 23 -4.52 8.87 -12.23
CA GLY A 23 -3.69 8.01 -11.42
C GLY A 23 -4.06 6.61 -11.85
N THR A 24 -3.08 5.84 -12.30
CA THR A 24 -3.26 4.44 -12.69
C THR A 24 -4.14 3.79 -11.63
N LYS A 25 -5.31 3.28 -12.04
CA LYS A 25 -6.20 2.52 -11.15
C LYS A 25 -5.31 1.48 -10.48
N ALA A 26 -5.28 1.48 -9.15
CA ALA A 26 -4.54 0.45 -8.44
C ALA A 26 -5.06 -0.91 -8.93
N PRO A 27 -4.16 -1.85 -9.27
CA PRO A 27 -4.59 -3.17 -9.72
C PRO A 27 -5.47 -3.78 -8.62
N SER A 28 -6.48 -4.58 -8.98
CA SER A 28 -7.21 -5.33 -7.95
C SER A 28 -6.19 -6.17 -7.17
N SER A 29 -6.12 -6.02 -5.85
CA SER A 29 -5.18 -6.75 -4.96
C SER A 29 -5.07 -8.23 -5.32
N GLN A 30 -6.21 -8.85 -5.66
CA GLN A 30 -6.31 -10.22 -6.12
C GLN A 30 -5.41 -10.57 -7.33
N LYS A 31 -5.26 -9.67 -8.30
CA LYS A 31 -4.41 -9.87 -9.49
C LYS A 31 -2.94 -9.95 -9.10
N VAL A 32 -2.46 -9.06 -8.23
CA VAL A 32 -1.05 -9.05 -7.79
C VAL A 32 -0.75 -10.27 -6.94
N HIS A 33 -1.65 -10.64 -6.03
CA HIS A 33 -1.52 -11.88 -5.25
C HIS A 33 -1.51 -13.13 -6.12
N THR A 34 -2.41 -13.22 -7.11
CA THR A 34 -2.46 -14.35 -8.04
C THR A 34 -1.17 -14.42 -8.86
N PHE A 35 -0.68 -13.27 -9.36
CA PHE A 35 0.58 -13.18 -10.07
C PHE A 35 1.76 -13.71 -9.24
N ALA A 36 1.92 -13.20 -8.01
CA ALA A 36 3.02 -13.62 -7.12
C ALA A 36 2.90 -15.10 -6.71
N SER A 37 1.70 -15.55 -6.33
CA SER A 37 1.44 -16.95 -5.96
C SER A 37 1.75 -17.92 -7.10
N THR A 38 1.38 -17.57 -8.33
CA THR A 38 1.65 -18.38 -9.51
C THR A 38 3.15 -18.50 -9.77
N LEU A 39 3.88 -17.38 -9.73
CA LEU A 39 5.33 -17.39 -9.95
C LEU A 39 6.07 -18.14 -8.85
N GLN A 40 5.62 -18.04 -7.60
CA GLN A 40 6.20 -18.77 -6.48
C GLN A 40 6.06 -20.28 -6.68
N ALA A 41 4.85 -20.74 -7.02
CA ALA A 41 4.59 -22.16 -7.25
C ALA A 41 5.39 -22.72 -8.44
N ILE A 42 5.49 -21.95 -9.53
CA ILE A 42 6.28 -22.30 -10.70
C ILE A 42 7.76 -22.40 -10.33
N PHE A 43 8.31 -21.39 -9.64
CA PHE A 43 9.71 -21.39 -9.22
C PHE A 43 10.02 -22.59 -8.34
N ASP A 44 9.26 -22.80 -7.26
CA ASP A 44 9.51 -23.88 -6.30
C ASP A 44 9.46 -25.26 -6.97
N SER A 45 8.48 -25.47 -7.86
CA SER A 45 8.31 -26.74 -8.57
C SER A 45 9.42 -26.94 -9.60
N ALA A 46 9.74 -25.92 -10.39
CA ALA A 46 10.79 -26.00 -11.40
C ALA A 46 12.16 -26.21 -10.76
N ALA A 47 12.47 -25.48 -9.68
CA ALA A 47 13.69 -25.65 -8.90
C ALA A 47 13.82 -27.08 -8.37
N THR A 48 12.76 -27.63 -7.78
CA THR A 48 12.76 -29.00 -7.24
C THR A 48 13.04 -30.04 -8.33
N LEU A 49 12.44 -29.87 -9.52
CA LEU A 49 12.66 -30.78 -10.65
C LEU A 49 14.08 -30.65 -11.20
N THR A 50 14.55 -29.42 -11.43
CA THR A 50 15.91 -29.16 -11.93
C THR A 50 16.99 -29.74 -11.04
N LEU A 51 16.85 -29.61 -9.71
CA LEU A 51 17.84 -30.12 -8.75
C LEU A 51 17.85 -31.65 -8.64
N ARG A 52 16.77 -32.34 -9.05
CA ARG A 52 16.66 -33.81 -9.00
C ARG A 52 17.05 -34.47 -10.32
N GLU A 53 16.90 -33.78 -11.44
CA GLU A 53 17.07 -34.32 -12.78
C GLU A 53 18.55 -34.28 -13.22
N LYS A 54 19.07 -35.40 -13.73
CA LYS A 54 20.33 -35.39 -14.48
C LYS A 54 20.05 -34.95 -15.91
N TYR A 55 20.65 -33.85 -16.32
CA TYR A 55 20.51 -33.35 -17.70
C TYR A 55 21.18 -34.29 -18.69
N THR A 56 20.39 -34.87 -19.61
CA THR A 56 20.90 -35.60 -20.78
C THR A 56 20.33 -34.94 -22.04
N PRO A 57 21.17 -34.32 -22.89
CA PRO A 57 20.71 -33.65 -24.10
C PRO A 57 19.89 -34.57 -25.01
N GLY A 58 18.74 -34.09 -25.49
CA GLY A 58 17.92 -34.78 -26.49
C GLY A 58 17.00 -35.89 -25.97
N VAL A 59 17.06 -36.26 -24.69
CA VAL A 59 16.19 -37.31 -24.11
C VAL A 59 14.88 -36.71 -23.57
N PRO A 60 13.69 -37.15 -24.02
CA PRO A 60 12.42 -36.71 -23.45
C PRO A 60 12.26 -37.13 -21.99
N VAL A 61 11.74 -36.22 -21.15
CA VAL A 61 11.52 -36.48 -19.72
C VAL A 61 10.02 -36.41 -19.41
N PHE A 62 9.48 -37.54 -18.97
CA PHE A 62 8.05 -37.75 -18.72
C PHE A 62 7.67 -37.48 -17.25
N GLY A 63 6.37 -37.29 -16.99
CA GLY A 63 5.82 -37.25 -15.63
C GLY A 63 6.10 -35.96 -14.84
N ARG A 64 6.78 -34.97 -15.42
CA ARG A 64 7.06 -33.69 -14.74
C ARG A 64 5.78 -32.87 -14.58
N GLN A 65 5.53 -32.44 -13.35
CA GLN A 65 4.39 -31.60 -12.99
C GLN A 65 4.86 -30.33 -12.29
N LEU A 66 4.27 -29.20 -12.63
CA LEU A 66 4.49 -27.92 -11.97
C LEU A 66 3.25 -27.50 -11.21
N ARG A 67 3.42 -27.05 -9.96
CA ARG A 67 2.36 -26.32 -9.25
C ARG A 67 2.22 -24.94 -9.86
N ILE A 68 0.97 -24.46 -9.92
CA ILE A 68 0.62 -23.13 -10.47
C ILE A 68 -0.04 -22.22 -9.43
N SER A 69 -0.16 -22.69 -8.18
CA SER A 69 -0.67 -21.93 -7.04
C SER A 69 0.14 -22.27 -5.80
N ALA A 70 0.59 -21.26 -5.05
CA ALA A 70 1.32 -21.47 -3.80
C ALA A 70 0.39 -21.79 -2.62
N THR A 71 -0.92 -21.60 -2.81
CA THR A 71 -1.95 -21.78 -1.76
C THR A 71 -2.89 -22.94 -2.04
N ASP A 72 -2.71 -23.64 -3.15
CA ASP A 72 -3.59 -24.73 -3.59
C ASP A 72 -2.75 -25.77 -4.34
N ASP A 73 -2.29 -26.78 -3.60
CA ASP A 73 -1.41 -27.83 -4.12
C ASP A 73 -2.11 -28.75 -5.14
N SER A 74 -3.45 -28.70 -5.25
CA SER A 74 -4.19 -29.44 -6.28
C SER A 74 -4.01 -28.84 -7.68
N LYS A 75 -3.62 -27.56 -7.76
CA LYS A 75 -3.42 -26.87 -9.04
C LYS A 75 -2.05 -27.17 -9.60
N VAL A 76 -2.01 -28.21 -10.44
CA VAL A 76 -0.81 -28.66 -11.14
C VAL A 76 -1.01 -28.66 -12.66
N ILE A 77 0.10 -28.55 -13.39
CA ILE A 77 0.14 -28.71 -14.84
C ILE A 77 1.25 -29.68 -15.24
N ALA A 78 0.93 -30.61 -16.15
CA ALA A 78 1.90 -31.55 -16.69
C ALA A 78 2.74 -30.87 -17.79
N LEU A 79 4.05 -30.96 -17.68
CA LEU A 79 4.96 -30.52 -18.72
C LEU A 79 4.97 -31.53 -19.87
N ARG A 80 5.05 -31.01 -21.09
CA ARG A 80 5.24 -31.85 -22.28
C ARG A 80 6.59 -32.58 -22.17
N PRO A 81 6.70 -33.84 -22.63
CA PRO A 81 7.97 -34.58 -22.60
C PRO A 81 9.11 -33.87 -23.33
N THR A 82 8.78 -33.07 -24.35
CA THR A 82 9.70 -32.27 -25.16
C THR A 82 10.10 -30.94 -24.52
N TYR A 83 9.61 -30.60 -23.33
CA TYR A 83 10.02 -29.40 -22.61
C TYR A 83 11.41 -29.60 -22.02
N SER A 84 12.45 -29.07 -22.63
CA SER A 84 13.82 -29.40 -22.20
C SER A 84 14.14 -28.96 -20.76
N PRO A 85 15.12 -29.60 -20.11
CA PRO A 85 15.62 -29.15 -18.82
C PRO A 85 16.20 -27.72 -18.84
N LEU A 86 16.80 -27.27 -19.95
CA LEU A 86 17.29 -25.89 -20.09
C LEU A 86 16.14 -24.87 -20.06
N ARG A 87 15.01 -25.19 -20.71
CA ARG A 87 13.81 -24.36 -20.64
C ARG A 87 13.22 -24.33 -19.24
N LEU A 88 13.34 -25.43 -18.50
CA LEU A 88 12.88 -25.52 -17.11
C LEU A 88 13.74 -24.67 -16.17
N MET A 89 15.06 -24.72 -16.34
CA MET A 89 16.01 -23.83 -15.65
C MET A 89 15.73 -22.36 -15.98
N GLU A 90 15.57 -22.00 -17.26
CA GLU A 90 15.21 -20.62 -17.64
C GLU A 90 13.88 -20.21 -17.00
N LEU A 91 12.86 -21.07 -17.03
CA LEU A 91 11.55 -20.80 -16.42
C LEU A 91 11.67 -20.49 -14.93
N ALA A 92 12.46 -21.26 -14.19
CA ALA A 92 12.76 -20.99 -12.79
C ALA A 92 13.43 -19.61 -12.64
N CYS A 93 14.47 -19.32 -13.43
CA CYS A 93 15.19 -18.05 -13.38
C CYS A 93 14.26 -16.84 -13.62
N VAL A 94 13.44 -16.88 -14.67
CA VAL A 94 12.54 -15.75 -14.99
C VAL A 94 11.36 -15.66 -14.01
N ALA A 95 10.88 -16.78 -13.46
CA ALA A 95 9.86 -16.78 -12.42
C ALA A 95 10.39 -16.12 -11.13
N PHE A 96 11.61 -16.46 -10.73
CA PHE A 96 12.26 -15.84 -9.57
C PHE A 96 12.49 -14.34 -9.78
N ALA A 97 13.02 -13.92 -10.93
CA ALA A 97 13.16 -12.50 -11.24
C ALA A 97 11.81 -11.75 -11.13
N GLY A 98 10.72 -12.37 -11.62
CA GLY A 98 9.36 -11.83 -11.48
C GLY A 98 8.88 -11.73 -10.02
N LEU A 99 9.24 -12.67 -9.16
CA LEU A 99 8.99 -12.60 -7.71
C LEU A 99 9.74 -11.45 -7.06
N VAL A 100 11.01 -11.26 -7.40
CA VAL A 100 11.81 -10.14 -6.87
C VAL A 100 11.18 -8.81 -7.27
N PHE A 101 10.65 -8.66 -8.50
CA PHE A 101 9.89 -7.47 -8.88
C PHE A 101 8.62 -7.27 -8.04
N ALA A 102 7.83 -8.33 -7.86
CA ALA A 102 6.59 -8.26 -7.10
C ALA A 102 6.84 -7.93 -5.61
N ASP A 103 7.92 -8.46 -5.03
CA ASP A 103 8.22 -8.34 -3.62
C ASP A 103 8.98 -7.06 -3.28
N SER A 104 9.98 -6.66 -4.08
CA SER A 104 10.74 -5.43 -3.83
C SER A 104 10.02 -4.16 -4.28
N GLY A 105 9.14 -4.26 -5.29
CA GLY A 105 8.59 -3.10 -5.99
C GLY A 105 9.65 -2.26 -6.71
N ALA A 106 10.87 -2.75 -6.89
CA ALA A 106 11.96 -2.02 -7.53
C ALA A 106 11.74 -1.82 -9.03
N ASN A 107 12.35 -0.77 -9.59
CA ASN A 107 12.24 -0.45 -11.00
C ASN A 107 13.02 -1.46 -11.86
N LEU A 108 12.54 -1.75 -13.07
CA LEU A 108 13.22 -2.63 -14.02
C LEU A 108 14.68 -2.26 -14.26
N ALA A 109 14.96 -0.97 -14.49
CA ALA A 109 16.32 -0.50 -14.75
C ALA A 109 17.30 -0.80 -13.60
N VAL A 110 16.79 -0.85 -12.36
CA VAL A 110 17.58 -1.14 -11.18
C VAL A 110 17.94 -2.64 -11.15
N LEU A 111 16.95 -3.52 -11.33
CA LEU A 111 17.20 -4.97 -11.35
C LEU A 111 18.03 -5.44 -12.55
N GLN A 112 17.95 -4.73 -13.69
CA GLN A 112 18.79 -5.02 -14.85
C GLN A 112 20.29 -4.81 -14.59
N GLN A 113 20.63 -3.99 -13.60
CA GLN A 113 22.00 -3.62 -13.26
C GLN A 113 22.54 -4.41 -12.07
N PHE A 114 21.73 -5.26 -11.43
CA PHE A 114 22.19 -6.01 -10.26
C PHE A 114 23.21 -7.05 -10.67
N GLU A 115 24.39 -6.91 -10.10
CA GLU A 115 25.48 -7.86 -10.11
C GLU A 115 25.50 -8.60 -8.78
N GLU A 116 26.03 -9.82 -8.82
CA GLU A 116 26.25 -10.63 -7.62
C GLU A 116 27.33 -9.94 -6.76
N PRO A 117 27.03 -9.54 -5.51
CA PRO A 117 28.03 -8.91 -4.67
C PRO A 117 29.00 -9.96 -4.09
N ASP A 118 30.26 -9.58 -3.92
CA ASP A 118 31.34 -10.47 -3.43
C ASP A 118 31.04 -11.06 -2.04
N ASP A 119 30.24 -10.35 -1.23
CA ASP A 119 29.84 -10.71 0.13
C ASP A 119 28.42 -11.31 0.20
N LEU A 120 27.84 -11.77 -0.92
CA LEU A 120 26.45 -12.24 -0.95
C LEU A 120 26.19 -13.38 0.03
N ASP A 121 27.10 -14.34 0.14
CA ASP A 121 26.97 -15.48 1.05
C ASP A 121 26.96 -15.04 2.52
N GLU A 122 27.78 -14.03 2.88
CA GLU A 122 27.79 -13.44 4.21
C GLU A 122 26.47 -12.69 4.48
N GLN A 123 26.01 -11.90 3.51
CA GLN A 123 24.72 -11.20 3.59
C GLN A 123 23.54 -12.19 3.69
N LEU A 124 23.62 -13.36 3.06
CA LEU A 124 22.58 -14.39 3.14
C LEU A 124 22.61 -15.15 4.48
N ALA A 125 23.81 -15.37 5.04
CA ALA A 125 23.98 -15.97 6.36
C ALA A 125 23.54 -15.02 7.50
N GLN A 126 23.86 -13.74 7.37
CA GLN A 126 23.54 -12.68 8.34
C GLN A 126 22.83 -11.49 7.68
N PRO A 127 21.57 -11.67 7.24
CA PRO A 127 20.87 -10.61 6.53
C PRO A 127 20.47 -9.48 7.46
N ASP A 128 20.70 -8.25 7.01
CA ASP A 128 20.24 -7.02 7.67
C ASP A 128 18.72 -7.11 7.89
N ARG A 129 18.29 -7.23 9.16
CA ARG A 129 16.88 -7.38 9.52
C ARG A 129 16.22 -6.01 9.63
N ILE A 130 15.37 -5.68 8.65
CA ILE A 130 14.53 -4.48 8.73
C ILE A 130 13.26 -4.75 9.56
N SER A 131 12.74 -5.97 9.50
CA SER A 131 11.65 -6.46 10.35
C SER A 131 11.68 -7.99 10.42
N LEU A 132 10.79 -8.61 11.20
CA LEU A 132 10.65 -10.08 11.24
C LEU A 132 10.36 -10.70 9.85
N THR A 133 9.74 -9.93 8.95
CA THR A 133 9.29 -10.43 7.64
C THR A 133 10.05 -9.85 6.46
N GLN A 134 10.96 -8.89 6.66
CA GLN A 134 11.72 -8.22 5.59
C GLN A 134 13.20 -8.19 5.93
N LYS A 135 14.01 -8.57 4.94
CA LYS A 135 15.47 -8.59 4.98
C LYS A 135 16.01 -7.65 3.92
N ALA A 136 17.15 -7.01 4.19
CA ALA A 136 17.87 -6.20 3.23
C ALA A 136 19.06 -6.98 2.66
N VAL A 137 19.29 -6.80 1.35
CA VAL A 137 20.52 -7.22 0.66
C VAL A 137 21.00 -6.06 -0.18
N LYS A 138 22.29 -5.79 -0.14
CA LYS A 138 22.96 -4.73 -0.89
C LYS A 138 23.54 -5.35 -2.16
N PHE A 139 22.93 -5.01 -3.29
CA PHE A 139 23.42 -5.40 -4.60
C PHE A 139 24.36 -4.34 -5.16
N ARG A 140 25.31 -4.74 -6.01
CA ARG A 140 26.05 -3.78 -6.84
C ARG A 140 25.28 -3.48 -8.11
N ALA A 141 25.16 -2.21 -8.45
CA ALA A 141 24.63 -1.74 -9.72
C ALA A 141 25.39 -0.51 -10.19
N GLY A 142 26.10 -0.62 -11.31
CA GLY A 142 26.87 0.49 -11.89
C GLY A 142 27.85 1.11 -10.90
N ASN A 143 28.60 0.28 -10.17
CA ASN A 143 29.55 0.65 -9.12
C ASN A 143 28.94 1.32 -7.87
N LYS A 144 27.62 1.22 -7.66
CA LYS A 144 26.96 1.70 -6.45
C LYS A 144 26.31 0.54 -5.71
N LEU A 145 26.38 0.56 -4.38
CA LEU A 145 25.62 -0.34 -3.54
C LEU A 145 24.18 0.14 -3.45
N ILE A 146 23.25 -0.71 -3.88
CA ILE A 146 21.81 -0.49 -3.83
C ILE A 146 21.21 -1.50 -2.87
N GLU A 147 20.69 -1.01 -1.76
CA GLU A 147 19.96 -1.81 -0.79
C GLU A 147 18.56 -2.15 -1.33
N VAL A 148 18.24 -3.44 -1.41
CA VAL A 148 16.92 -3.94 -1.77
C VAL A 148 16.35 -4.76 -0.64
N HIS A 149 15.04 -4.59 -0.44
CA HIS A 149 14.32 -5.27 0.61
C HIS A 149 13.42 -6.34 0.03
N LEU A 150 13.59 -7.55 0.53
CA LEU A 150 12.81 -8.71 0.14
C LEU A 150 12.17 -9.33 1.37
N SER A 151 11.05 -10.00 1.18
CA SER A 151 10.49 -10.88 2.20
C SER A 151 11.48 -11.98 2.55
N ALA A 152 11.41 -12.47 3.79
CA ALA A 152 12.21 -13.62 4.21
C ALA A 152 12.02 -14.82 3.25
N THR A 153 10.80 -15.00 2.76
CA THR A 153 10.37 -16.05 1.84
C THR A 153 11.05 -15.93 0.46
N THR A 154 11.11 -14.73 -0.13
CA THR A 154 11.85 -14.52 -1.38
C THR A 154 13.36 -14.62 -1.15
N MET A 155 13.85 -14.17 0.00
CA MET A 155 15.26 -14.24 0.36
C MET A 155 15.77 -15.67 0.43
N THR A 156 15.02 -16.58 1.07
CA THR A 156 15.40 -18.00 1.17
C THR A 156 15.50 -18.70 -0.19
N ARG A 157 14.87 -18.15 -1.24
CA ARG A 157 14.92 -18.69 -2.60
C ARG A 157 16.12 -18.18 -3.41
N LEU A 158 16.81 -17.14 -2.95
CA LEU A 158 17.92 -16.54 -3.69
C LEU A 158 19.07 -17.53 -3.90
N ALA A 159 19.45 -18.28 -2.86
CA ALA A 159 20.49 -19.31 -2.98
C ALA A 159 20.10 -20.41 -4.01
N THR A 160 18.85 -20.88 -3.96
CA THR A 160 18.32 -21.83 -4.96
C THR A 160 18.38 -21.26 -6.37
N TYR A 161 18.02 -19.98 -6.52
CA TYR A 161 18.09 -19.30 -7.80
C TYR A 161 19.51 -19.22 -8.36
N LEU A 162 20.50 -18.83 -7.54
CA LEU A 162 21.91 -18.75 -7.94
C LEU A 162 22.44 -20.11 -8.39
N HIS A 163 22.08 -21.18 -7.69
CA HIS A 163 22.48 -22.52 -8.08
C HIS A 163 21.91 -22.94 -9.45
N ILE A 164 20.63 -22.63 -9.72
CA ILE A 164 19.99 -22.90 -11.01
C ILE A 164 20.59 -22.02 -12.11
N ARG A 165 20.87 -20.75 -11.81
CA ARG A 165 21.58 -19.82 -12.70
C ARG A 165 22.93 -20.40 -13.10
N GLN A 166 23.73 -20.85 -12.13
CA GLN A 166 25.03 -21.45 -12.39
C GLN A 166 24.91 -22.72 -13.26
N SER A 167 23.94 -23.59 -12.97
CA SER A 167 23.69 -24.79 -13.79
C SER A 167 23.37 -24.43 -15.25
N LEU A 168 22.68 -23.31 -15.48
CA LEU A 168 22.36 -22.82 -16.82
C LEU A 168 23.59 -22.20 -17.51
N VAL A 169 24.45 -21.51 -16.76
CA VAL A 169 25.74 -20.98 -17.23
C VAL A 169 26.63 -22.14 -17.68
N ASP A 170 26.77 -23.17 -16.85
CA ASP A 170 27.59 -24.34 -17.14
C ASP A 170 27.10 -25.08 -18.40
N ALA A 171 25.79 -25.15 -18.60
CA ALA A 171 25.21 -25.82 -19.77
C ALA A 171 25.28 -24.99 -21.08
N LEU A 172 25.30 -23.66 -20.99
CA LEU A 172 25.33 -22.76 -22.16
C LEU A 172 26.73 -22.16 -22.43
N GLY A 173 27.69 -22.38 -21.53
CA GLY A 173 29.11 -22.07 -21.73
C GLY A 173 29.49 -20.60 -21.68
N SER A 174 28.60 -19.70 -21.22
CA SER A 174 28.91 -18.27 -21.09
C SER A 174 28.13 -17.60 -19.96
N ASP A 175 28.84 -16.83 -19.13
CA ASP A 175 28.25 -16.01 -18.08
C ASP A 175 28.23 -14.52 -18.46
N ILE A 176 27.38 -13.76 -17.77
CA ILE A 176 27.23 -12.32 -17.88
C ILE A 176 27.20 -11.70 -16.47
N ALA A 177 27.66 -10.45 -16.34
CA ALA A 177 27.69 -9.77 -15.04
C ALA A 177 26.30 -9.63 -14.36
N PRO A 178 25.20 -9.32 -15.09
CA PRO A 178 23.89 -9.23 -14.45
C PRO A 178 23.46 -10.55 -13.80
N MET A 179 23.12 -10.48 -12.52
CA MET A 179 22.68 -11.61 -11.72
C MET A 179 21.35 -12.14 -12.25
N PHE A 180 20.38 -11.27 -12.52
CA PHE A 180 19.08 -11.67 -13.08
C PHE A 180 19.11 -11.87 -14.59
N ILE A 181 18.74 -13.07 -15.01
CA ILE A 181 18.93 -13.52 -16.40
C ILE A 181 17.66 -14.03 -17.07
N ARG A 182 17.72 -14.09 -18.40
CA ARG A 182 16.79 -14.81 -19.30
C ARG A 182 17.61 -15.47 -20.42
N CYS A 183 17.01 -16.30 -21.27
CA CYS A 183 17.72 -16.87 -22.42
C CYS A 183 17.35 -16.26 -23.77
N SER A 184 18.30 -16.30 -24.70
CA SER A 184 18.11 -15.98 -26.12
C SER A 184 17.71 -17.23 -26.90
N TYR A 185 16.78 -17.04 -27.83
CA TYR A 185 16.22 -18.08 -28.69
C TYR A 185 16.41 -17.67 -30.15
N PRO A 186 17.13 -18.46 -30.98
CA PRO A 186 17.17 -18.23 -32.41
C PRO A 186 15.81 -18.53 -33.02
N LYS A 187 15.45 -17.86 -34.13
CA LYS A 187 14.14 -18.03 -34.78
C LYS A 187 13.81 -19.46 -35.21
N ALA A 188 14.84 -20.28 -35.49
CA ALA A 188 14.71 -21.65 -35.95
C ALA A 188 14.60 -22.69 -34.83
N TYR A 189 14.90 -22.32 -33.57
CA TYR A 189 15.03 -23.28 -32.48
C TYR A 189 14.11 -22.93 -31.31
N HIS A 190 13.50 -23.96 -30.72
CA HIS A 190 12.67 -23.83 -29.52
C HIS A 190 13.47 -24.02 -28.23
N GLU A 191 14.81 -23.98 -28.33
CA GLU A 191 15.76 -24.19 -27.24
C GLU A 191 16.56 -22.92 -26.95
N PRO A 192 16.92 -22.67 -25.68
CA PRO A 192 17.81 -21.58 -25.31
C PRO A 192 19.22 -21.85 -25.82
N THR A 193 19.91 -20.81 -26.27
CA THR A 193 21.26 -20.90 -26.84
C THR A 193 22.32 -20.10 -26.11
N SER A 194 21.90 -19.06 -25.38
CA SER A 194 22.78 -18.23 -24.58
C SER A 194 21.99 -17.54 -23.48
N ILE A 195 22.69 -17.17 -22.42
CA ILE A 195 22.18 -16.33 -21.36
C ILE A 195 22.20 -14.87 -21.83
N SER A 196 21.22 -14.08 -21.39
CA SER A 196 21.10 -12.67 -21.72
C SER A 196 20.52 -11.90 -20.53
N PRO A 197 20.82 -10.60 -20.41
CA PRO A 197 20.25 -9.77 -19.35
C PRO A 197 18.74 -9.61 -19.53
N LEU A 198 18.06 -9.25 -18.44
CA LEU A 198 16.67 -8.80 -18.52
C LEU A 198 16.53 -7.61 -19.48
N ARG A 199 15.40 -7.50 -20.18
CA ARG A 199 15.10 -6.42 -21.12
C ARG A 199 13.79 -5.72 -20.77
N ARG A 200 13.52 -4.60 -21.42
CA ARG A 200 12.29 -3.79 -21.28
C ARG A 200 11.00 -4.61 -21.47
N ASP A 201 11.05 -5.65 -22.30
CA ASP A 201 9.95 -6.58 -22.60
C ASP A 201 9.87 -7.77 -21.63
N PHE A 202 10.55 -7.72 -20.47
CA PHE A 202 10.63 -8.84 -19.53
C PHE A 202 9.25 -9.42 -19.16
N LEU A 203 8.29 -8.61 -18.71
CA LEU A 203 6.97 -9.11 -18.32
C LEU A 203 6.24 -9.79 -19.48
N GLN A 204 6.39 -9.28 -20.70
CA GLN A 204 5.82 -9.90 -21.89
C GLN A 204 6.49 -11.25 -22.18
N THR A 205 7.81 -11.32 -22.01
CA THR A 205 8.59 -12.56 -22.18
C THR A 205 8.20 -13.59 -21.11
N LEU A 206 8.13 -13.19 -19.85
CA LEU A 206 7.69 -14.02 -18.73
C LEU A 206 6.30 -14.60 -18.99
N ARG A 207 5.34 -13.76 -19.40
CA ARG A 207 3.99 -14.24 -19.78
C ARG A 207 4.03 -15.25 -20.91
N LYS A 208 4.86 -15.05 -21.94
CA LYS A 208 5.02 -16.01 -23.04
C LYS A 208 5.57 -17.34 -22.55
N ARG A 209 6.56 -17.34 -21.63
CA ARG A 209 7.12 -18.57 -21.04
C ARG A 209 6.10 -19.32 -20.18
N VAL A 210 5.37 -18.61 -19.33
CA VAL A 210 4.32 -19.17 -18.48
C VAL A 210 3.13 -19.66 -19.33
N LYS A 211 2.76 -18.96 -20.41
CA LYS A 211 1.75 -19.41 -21.38
C LYS A 211 2.19 -20.66 -22.13
N ALA A 212 3.48 -20.81 -22.42
CA ALA A 212 4.00 -21.99 -23.13
C ALA A 212 3.85 -23.30 -22.33
N ILE A 213 3.71 -23.21 -21.00
CA ILE A 213 3.36 -24.36 -20.14
C ILE A 213 1.86 -24.46 -19.87
N GLY A 214 1.02 -23.60 -20.46
CA GLY A 214 -0.44 -23.64 -20.35
C GLY A 214 -1.05 -22.76 -19.26
N VAL A 215 -0.28 -21.85 -18.65
CA VAL A 215 -0.75 -20.98 -17.55
C VAL A 215 -0.91 -19.54 -18.01
N ASN A 216 -1.99 -18.87 -17.60
CA ASN A 216 -2.18 -17.44 -17.84
C ASN A 216 -1.80 -16.63 -16.59
N LEU A 217 -0.73 -15.85 -16.68
CA LEU A 217 -0.20 -15.05 -15.56
C LEU A 217 -0.95 -13.72 -15.35
N GLY A 218 -1.83 -13.33 -16.27
CA GLY A 218 -2.55 -12.05 -16.23
C GLY A 218 -1.68 -10.83 -16.57
N ASP A 219 -2.34 -9.68 -16.73
CA ASP A 219 -1.74 -8.47 -17.31
C ASP A 219 -1.24 -7.44 -16.29
N VAL A 220 -0.55 -7.91 -15.24
CA VAL A 220 0.03 -7.02 -14.21
C VAL A 220 1.30 -6.31 -14.69
N THR A 221 1.34 -4.99 -14.64
CA THR A 221 2.49 -4.16 -15.04
C THR A 221 3.48 -3.93 -13.89
N PHE A 222 4.72 -3.54 -14.20
CA PHE A 222 5.70 -3.16 -13.17
C PHE A 222 5.22 -1.99 -12.30
N GLN A 223 4.51 -1.03 -12.91
CA GLN A 223 3.94 0.10 -12.17
C GLN A 223 2.88 -0.36 -11.19
N GLU A 224 2.00 -1.29 -11.59
CA GLU A 224 0.99 -1.88 -10.73
C GLU A 224 1.61 -2.67 -9.57
N LEU A 225 2.68 -3.44 -9.81
CA LEU A 225 3.44 -4.13 -8.74
C LEU A 225 4.04 -3.12 -7.74
N ARG A 226 4.69 -2.07 -8.23
CA ARG A 226 5.31 -1.04 -7.38
C ARG A 226 4.27 -0.26 -6.57
N VAL A 227 3.15 0.13 -7.18
CA VAL A 227 2.05 0.81 -6.49
C VAL A 227 1.44 -0.10 -5.42
N PHE A 228 1.21 -1.37 -5.74
CA PHE A 228 0.69 -2.33 -4.78
C PHE A 228 1.61 -2.49 -3.57
N LYS A 229 2.92 -2.71 -3.80
CA LYS A 229 3.91 -2.83 -2.71
C LYS A 229 3.97 -1.57 -1.86
N GLN A 230 3.93 -0.39 -2.48
CA GLN A 230 3.92 0.88 -1.76
C GLN A 230 2.68 1.03 -0.87
N GLN A 231 1.50 0.68 -1.40
CA GLN A 231 0.23 0.71 -0.65
C GLN A 231 0.22 -0.31 0.50
N ASP A 232 0.75 -1.52 0.30
CA ASP A 232 0.91 -2.52 1.36
C ASP A 232 1.84 -2.02 2.47
N LEU A 233 3.00 -1.46 2.11
CA LEU A 233 4.00 -1.02 3.08
C LEU A 233 3.50 0.12 3.97
N VAL A 234 2.88 1.15 3.39
CA VAL A 234 2.33 2.28 4.18
C VAL A 234 1.18 1.84 5.09
N ARG A 235 0.53 0.70 4.78
CA ARG A 235 -0.50 0.08 5.64
C ARG A 235 0.04 -0.73 6.80
N ARG A 236 1.30 -1.16 6.78
CA ARG A 236 1.86 -2.03 7.83
C ARG A 236 3.12 -1.49 8.53
N ALA A 237 3.73 -0.43 8.03
CA ALA A 237 4.96 0.13 8.55
C ALA A 237 4.89 1.67 8.72
N PRO A 238 5.68 2.27 9.62
CA PRO A 238 5.83 3.73 9.72
C PRO A 238 6.26 4.36 8.39
N LEU A 239 5.79 5.58 8.10
CA LEU A 239 6.06 6.25 6.82
C LEU A 239 7.55 6.45 6.50
N PRO A 240 8.43 6.78 7.48
CA PRO A 240 9.87 6.85 7.21
C PRO A 240 10.46 5.49 6.81
N VAL A 241 9.99 4.41 7.43
CA VAL A 241 10.40 3.04 7.10
C VAL A 241 9.90 2.67 5.71
N ALA A 242 8.62 2.91 5.40
CA ALA A 242 8.07 2.68 4.07
C ALA A 242 8.78 3.50 2.97
N ALA A 243 9.17 4.74 3.28
CA ALA A 243 9.93 5.60 2.39
C ALA A 243 11.33 5.04 2.10
N LYS A 244 12.06 4.66 3.16
CA LYS A 244 13.36 3.98 3.05
C LYS A 244 13.23 2.70 2.24
N LEU A 245 12.20 1.89 2.51
CA LEU A 245 12.00 0.60 1.84
C LEU A 245 11.74 0.73 0.33
N MET A 246 11.05 1.80 -0.07
CA MET A 246 10.72 2.04 -1.48
C MET A 246 11.76 2.89 -2.23
N GLY A 247 12.81 3.33 -1.52
CA GLY A 247 13.87 4.19 -2.07
C GLY A 247 13.36 5.57 -2.50
N HIS A 248 12.40 6.15 -1.76
CA HIS A 248 11.85 7.48 -2.07
C HIS A 248 11.72 8.36 -0.82
N SER A 249 11.37 9.63 -0.98
CA SER A 249 11.17 10.55 0.14
C SER A 249 9.93 10.22 0.98
N VAL A 250 9.93 10.67 2.24
CA VAL A 250 8.76 10.55 3.14
C VAL A 250 7.53 11.25 2.54
N LYS A 251 7.72 12.38 1.84
CA LYS A 251 6.64 13.08 1.11
C LYS A 251 5.91 12.17 0.11
N THR A 252 6.66 11.32 -0.61
CA THR A 252 6.06 10.34 -1.54
C THR A 252 5.35 9.21 -0.80
N ALA A 253 5.83 8.80 0.38
CA ALA A 253 5.16 7.85 1.25
C ALA A 253 3.82 8.39 1.77
N VAL A 254 3.80 9.65 2.23
CA VAL A 254 2.58 10.35 2.69
C VAL A 254 1.53 10.38 1.59
N LYS A 255 1.89 10.78 0.37
CA LYS A 255 0.94 10.80 -0.77
C LYS A 255 0.33 9.42 -1.06
N ALA A 256 1.14 8.37 -1.02
CA ALA A 256 0.65 7.02 -1.26
C ALA A 256 -0.19 6.48 -0.10
N TYR A 257 0.15 6.85 1.13
CA TYR A 257 -0.67 6.58 2.30
C TYR A 257 -2.04 7.24 2.16
N SER A 258 -2.10 8.54 1.85
CA SER A 258 -3.38 9.26 1.63
C SER A 258 -4.24 8.54 0.60
N LYS A 259 -3.68 8.17 -0.56
CA LYS A 259 -4.40 7.41 -1.59
C LYS A 259 -4.86 6.01 -1.13
N ALA A 260 -4.05 5.33 -0.33
CA ALA A 260 -4.40 4.01 0.22
C ALA A 260 -5.48 4.11 1.31
N SER A 261 -5.45 5.19 2.08
CA SER A 261 -6.46 5.60 3.04
C SER A 261 -7.77 5.90 2.32
N ASP A 262 -7.79 6.76 1.31
CA ASP A 262 -8.99 7.10 0.53
C ASP A 262 -9.76 5.84 0.07
N ASP A 263 -9.04 4.79 -0.36
CA ASP A 263 -9.63 3.52 -0.78
C ASP A 263 -10.18 2.64 0.36
N ILE A 264 -9.59 2.68 1.55
CA ILE A 264 -10.12 2.04 2.77
C ILE A 264 -11.29 2.86 3.30
N HIS A 265 -11.07 4.17 3.42
CA HIS A 265 -12.01 5.14 3.94
C HIS A 265 -13.26 5.12 3.09
N ARG A 266 -13.18 5.05 1.76
CA ARG A 266 -14.37 4.91 0.91
C ARG A 266 -15.18 3.63 1.19
N ARG A 267 -14.52 2.51 1.56
CA ARG A 267 -15.21 1.25 1.90
C ARG A 267 -15.84 1.29 3.29
N GLU A 268 -15.10 1.80 4.28
CA GLU A 268 -15.60 1.98 5.66
C GLU A 268 -16.69 3.05 5.72
N LEU A 269 -16.58 4.09 4.90
CA LEU A 269 -17.55 5.15 4.75
C LEU A 269 -18.83 4.65 4.08
N SER A 270 -18.76 3.73 3.11
CA SER A 270 -19.97 3.13 2.52
C SER A 270 -20.83 2.39 3.55
N SER A 271 -20.22 1.58 4.44
CA SER A 271 -20.96 0.94 5.53
C SER A 271 -21.46 1.92 6.60
N PHE A 272 -20.72 3.01 6.85
CA PHE A 272 -21.16 4.08 7.76
C PHE A 272 -22.30 4.93 7.16
N LEU A 273 -22.29 5.18 5.86
CA LEU A 273 -23.33 5.92 5.12
C LEU A 273 -24.69 5.24 5.22
N GLU A 274 -24.73 3.91 5.35
CA GLU A 274 -25.96 3.15 5.63
C GLU A 274 -26.46 3.39 7.08
N SER A 275 -25.56 3.55 8.06
CA SER A 275 -25.88 3.86 9.48
C SER A 275 -26.13 5.36 9.77
N LEU A 276 -25.78 6.25 8.84
CA LEU A 276 -25.86 7.70 8.99
C LEU A 276 -27.31 8.19 9.20
N GLN A 277 -28.31 7.46 8.68
CA GLN A 277 -29.73 7.79 8.88
C GLN A 277 -30.17 7.68 10.34
N GLU A 278 -29.58 6.76 11.13
CA GLU A 278 -29.89 6.60 12.55
C GLU A 278 -29.05 7.52 13.45
N THR A 279 -27.88 7.94 12.96
CA THR A 279 -26.95 8.82 13.67
C THR A 279 -27.36 10.29 13.62
N VAL A 280 -27.91 10.76 12.47
CA VAL A 280 -28.26 12.18 12.25
C VAL A 280 -29.74 12.44 12.44
N LEU A 281 -30.08 12.97 13.60
CA LEU A 281 -31.43 13.32 14.02
C LEU A 281 -31.91 14.63 13.37
N LYS A 282 -33.22 14.79 13.21
CA LYS A 282 -33.81 16.08 12.82
C LYS A 282 -33.61 17.12 13.94
N PRO A 283 -33.66 18.43 13.62
CA PRO A 283 -33.67 19.46 14.65
C PRO A 283 -34.77 19.18 15.68
N ASN A 284 -34.44 19.26 16.97
CA ASN A 284 -35.36 19.02 18.09
C ASN A 284 -35.92 17.58 18.24
N GLN A 285 -35.40 16.60 17.50
CA GLN A 285 -35.81 15.22 17.66
C GLN A 285 -35.14 14.60 18.89
N ARG A 286 -35.96 14.20 19.88
CA ARG A 286 -35.52 13.28 20.96
C ARG A 286 -35.36 11.88 20.36
N ALA A 287 -34.39 11.11 20.84
CA ALA A 287 -34.20 9.73 20.40
C ALA A 287 -35.51 8.92 20.55
N ILE A 288 -35.66 7.90 19.70
CA ILE A 288 -36.84 7.03 19.67
C ILE A 288 -37.06 6.46 21.09
N LYS A 289 -38.28 6.67 21.63
CA LYS A 289 -38.81 6.16 22.92
C LYS A 289 -38.03 6.56 24.19
N GLY A 290 -38.34 7.73 24.76
CA GLY A 290 -38.18 8.00 26.19
C GLY A 290 -36.74 8.18 26.73
N VAL A 291 -35.71 8.08 25.88
CA VAL A 291 -34.31 8.26 26.27
C VAL A 291 -33.91 9.73 26.16
N SER A 292 -33.43 10.31 27.28
CA SER A 292 -32.83 11.65 27.29
C SER A 292 -31.42 11.59 26.68
N LEU A 293 -31.16 12.39 25.64
CA LEU A 293 -29.84 12.48 25.02
C LEU A 293 -28.92 13.33 25.90
N GLN A 294 -27.75 12.80 26.22
CA GLN A 294 -26.72 13.56 26.93
C GLN A 294 -25.88 14.36 25.93
N VAL A 295 -25.74 15.66 26.17
CA VAL A 295 -24.88 16.54 25.35
C VAL A 295 -23.41 16.19 25.61
N ILE A 296 -22.64 16.01 24.53
CA ILE A 296 -21.21 15.74 24.57
C ILE A 296 -20.44 16.73 23.67
N PRO A 297 -19.10 16.85 23.80
CA PRO A 297 -18.33 17.87 23.08
C PRO A 297 -18.33 17.77 21.55
N VAL A 298 -18.73 16.61 21.01
CA VAL A 298 -18.79 16.34 19.57
C VAL A 298 -20.21 16.17 19.04
N GLY A 299 -21.23 16.19 19.90
CA GLY A 299 -22.63 15.98 19.52
C GLY A 299 -23.51 15.64 20.73
N SER A 300 -24.20 14.51 20.64
CA SER A 300 -25.05 13.93 21.70
C SER A 300 -24.82 12.42 21.87
N CYS A 301 -25.25 11.85 23.00
CA CYS A 301 -25.13 10.44 23.33
C CYS A 301 -26.47 9.86 23.80
N ALA A 302 -26.86 8.70 23.28
CA ALA A 302 -28.06 7.98 23.67
C ALA A 302 -27.92 7.24 25.01
N GLU A 303 -26.74 6.67 25.28
CA GLU A 303 -26.51 5.89 26.50
C GLU A 303 -25.06 6.06 26.99
N HIS A 304 -24.82 7.15 27.71
CA HIS A 304 -23.48 7.46 28.20
C HIS A 304 -23.01 6.44 29.24
N GLY A 305 -21.72 6.10 29.21
CA GLY A 305 -21.12 5.09 30.07
C GLY A 305 -21.32 3.65 29.59
N LYS A 306 -22.07 3.41 28.51
CA LYS A 306 -22.22 2.09 27.88
C LYS A 306 -21.77 2.13 26.42
N PRO A 307 -20.46 2.10 26.15
CA PRO A 307 -19.95 2.08 24.78
C PRO A 307 -20.36 0.81 24.05
N SER A 308 -20.84 0.95 22.81
CA SER A 308 -21.13 -0.17 21.91
C SER A 308 -20.52 0.11 20.53
N SER A 309 -19.89 -0.91 19.95
CA SER A 309 -19.18 -0.77 18.67
C SER A 309 -20.12 -1.01 17.49
N VAL A 310 -20.07 -0.07 16.54
CA VAL A 310 -20.50 -0.33 15.17
C VAL A 310 -19.69 -1.54 14.70
N LYS A 311 -20.35 -2.62 14.26
CA LYS A 311 -19.71 -3.92 13.98
C LYS A 311 -18.34 -3.77 13.27
N ALA A 312 -17.30 -4.33 13.91
CA ALA A 312 -15.94 -4.57 13.42
C ALA A 312 -15.22 -3.39 12.75
N SER A 313 -14.97 -2.30 13.47
CA SER A 313 -13.91 -1.34 13.09
C SER A 313 -12.68 -1.54 13.99
N ALA A 314 -11.55 -1.90 13.40
CA ALA A 314 -10.32 -2.28 14.12
C ALA A 314 -9.42 -1.08 14.52
N ILE A 315 -9.84 0.17 14.25
CA ILE A 315 -8.95 1.34 14.38
C ILE A 315 -8.95 1.93 15.80
N LEU A 316 -10.12 2.01 16.45
CA LEU A 316 -10.28 2.55 17.80
C LEU A 316 -11.51 1.96 18.48
N GLU A 317 -11.31 1.33 19.65
CA GLU A 317 -12.41 0.84 20.48
C GLU A 317 -13.21 2.01 21.10
N PRO A 318 -14.55 1.98 21.07
CA PRO A 318 -15.38 3.00 21.70
C PRO A 318 -15.09 3.13 23.19
N ASN A 319 -14.83 4.36 23.64
CA ASN A 319 -14.49 4.64 25.03
C ASN A 319 -15.12 5.98 25.47
N CYS A 320 -16.11 5.93 26.36
CA CYS A 320 -16.80 7.14 26.82
C CYS A 320 -15.91 8.15 27.57
N ASN A 321 -14.71 7.75 28.01
CA ASN A 321 -13.75 8.64 28.67
C ASN A 321 -12.92 9.46 27.67
N LYS A 322 -12.99 9.12 26.37
CA LYS A 322 -12.22 9.77 25.30
C LYS A 322 -13.16 10.20 24.18
N VAL A 323 -13.18 11.49 23.86
CA VAL A 323 -14.07 12.04 22.82
C VAL A 323 -13.84 11.39 21.46
N GLU A 324 -12.61 10.95 21.19
CA GLU A 324 -12.20 10.23 19.99
C GLU A 324 -12.98 8.90 19.83
N GLY A 325 -13.28 8.23 20.95
CA GLY A 325 -14.02 6.96 20.95
C GLY A 325 -15.51 7.12 20.62
N CYS A 326 -16.08 8.31 20.80
CA CYS A 326 -17.49 8.56 20.47
C CYS A 326 -17.77 8.42 18.97
N PHE A 327 -16.80 8.76 18.11
CA PHE A 327 -17.00 8.68 16.67
C PHE A 327 -17.26 7.24 16.19
N PHE A 328 -16.83 6.20 16.92
CA PHE A 328 -17.01 4.80 16.50
C PHE A 328 -18.10 4.07 17.30
N CYS A 329 -18.89 4.81 18.09
CA CYS A 329 -19.90 4.25 19.00
C CYS A 329 -21.31 4.26 18.38
N ASP A 330 -22.09 3.18 18.55
CA ASP A 330 -23.49 3.12 18.08
C ASP A 330 -24.42 4.05 18.87
N ASN A 331 -24.00 4.49 20.06
CA ASN A 331 -24.78 5.41 20.90
C ASN A 331 -24.54 6.88 20.55
N TYR A 332 -23.67 7.17 19.59
CA TYR A 332 -23.37 8.53 19.16
C TYR A 332 -24.48 9.11 18.28
N ARG A 333 -24.93 10.32 18.58
CA ARG A 333 -25.99 11.02 17.84
C ARG A 333 -25.55 12.44 17.54
N ILE A 334 -26.00 12.96 16.41
CA ILE A 334 -25.88 14.38 16.08
C ILE A 334 -27.23 14.94 15.69
N HIS A 335 -27.54 16.15 16.14
CA HIS A 335 -28.67 16.94 15.69
C HIS A 335 -28.28 17.74 14.46
N ALA A 336 -29.20 17.88 13.50
CA ALA A 336 -28.98 18.72 12.33
C ALA A 336 -29.20 20.22 12.63
N ASP A 337 -28.53 20.73 13.65
CA ASP A 337 -28.61 22.12 14.12
C ASP A 337 -27.24 22.83 14.08
N GLU A 338 -27.25 24.12 14.38
CA GLU A 338 -26.05 24.96 14.37
C GLU A 338 -25.03 24.50 15.43
N LEU A 339 -25.51 24.05 16.58
CA LEU A 339 -24.67 23.72 17.73
C LEU A 339 -23.81 22.48 17.44
N ASP A 340 -24.42 21.40 16.96
CA ASP A 340 -23.70 20.17 16.64
C ASP A 340 -22.80 20.34 15.40
N LEU A 341 -23.21 21.18 14.45
CA LEU A 341 -22.35 21.55 13.32
C LEU A 341 -21.10 22.32 13.79
N ARG A 342 -21.25 23.28 14.71
CA ARG A 342 -20.14 24.02 15.31
C ARG A 342 -19.22 23.12 16.13
N LYS A 343 -19.76 22.15 16.89
CA LYS A 343 -18.97 21.14 17.63
C LYS A 343 -18.08 20.31 16.70
N LEU A 344 -18.64 19.81 15.59
CA LEU A 344 -17.92 19.00 14.62
C LEU A 344 -16.81 19.80 13.92
N MET A 345 -17.11 21.01 13.44
CA MET A 345 -16.11 21.88 12.80
C MET A 345 -15.00 22.30 13.78
N SER A 346 -15.35 22.59 15.04
CA SER A 346 -14.36 22.92 16.08
C SER A 346 -13.42 21.75 16.35
N CYS A 347 -13.97 20.52 16.46
CA CYS A 347 -13.18 19.30 16.63
C CYS A 347 -12.21 19.11 15.46
N ARG A 348 -12.71 19.19 14.22
CA ARG A 348 -11.92 19.04 13.00
C ARG A 348 -10.75 20.03 12.95
N TRP A 349 -11.03 21.31 13.23
CA TRP A 349 -10.02 22.36 13.21
C TRP A 349 -8.89 22.10 14.21
N VAL A 350 -9.23 21.65 15.43
CA VAL A 350 -8.24 21.28 16.45
C VAL A 350 -7.44 20.06 16.02
N LEU A 351 -8.08 19.01 15.50
CA LEU A 351 -7.41 17.80 15.04
C LEU A 351 -6.43 18.06 13.90
N GLN A 352 -6.78 18.93 12.96
CA GLN A 352 -5.89 19.32 11.85
C GLN A 352 -4.58 19.97 12.32
N LYS A 353 -4.56 20.58 13.52
CA LYS A 353 -3.33 21.11 14.13
C LYS A 353 -2.54 20.05 14.89
N ILE A 354 -3.20 19.04 15.46
CA ILE A 354 -2.57 17.96 16.24
C ILE A 354 -1.96 16.88 15.33
N VAL A 355 -2.59 16.58 14.19
CA VAL A 355 -2.17 15.51 13.25
C VAL A 355 -0.73 15.65 12.78
N PRO A 356 -0.25 16.84 12.30
CA PRO A 356 1.13 17.01 11.85
C PRO A 356 2.17 16.77 12.95
N LEU A 357 1.82 17.09 14.20
CA LEU A 357 2.70 16.99 15.37
C LEU A 357 2.90 15.55 15.86
N ASN A 358 1.97 14.66 15.55
CA ASN A 358 2.02 13.25 15.95
C ASN A 358 2.53 12.35 14.82
N SER A 359 3.26 12.91 13.85
CA SER A 359 3.75 12.21 12.66
C SER A 359 4.73 11.06 12.98
N ASP A 360 5.33 11.06 14.17
CA ASP A 360 6.19 9.97 14.64
C ASP A 360 5.39 8.74 15.14
N SER A 361 4.11 8.91 15.50
CA SER A 361 3.23 7.83 15.94
C SER A 361 2.22 7.46 14.87
N LEU A 362 2.52 6.41 14.10
CA LEU A 362 1.64 5.89 13.05
C LEU A 362 0.23 5.54 13.57
N GLN A 363 0.13 5.04 14.81
CA GLN A 363 -1.15 4.70 15.42
C GLN A 363 -1.97 5.97 15.73
N ALA A 364 -1.34 7.00 16.29
CA ALA A 364 -2.02 8.27 16.56
C ALA A 364 -2.46 8.95 15.27
N TYR A 365 -1.58 8.98 14.26
CA TYR A 365 -1.90 9.53 12.94
C TYR A 365 -3.10 8.80 12.30
N ARG A 366 -3.15 7.46 12.36
CA ARG A 366 -4.28 6.65 11.85
C ARG A 366 -5.59 6.99 12.54
N VAL A 367 -5.58 7.01 13.87
CA VAL A 367 -6.77 7.30 14.67
C VAL A 367 -7.31 8.70 14.34
N TYR A 368 -6.45 9.72 14.34
CA TYR A 368 -6.89 11.09 14.05
C TYR A 368 -7.35 11.29 12.61
N THR A 369 -6.70 10.65 11.63
CA THR A 369 -7.15 10.73 10.23
C THR A 369 -8.54 10.11 10.09
N ALA A 370 -8.76 8.90 10.63
CA ALA A 370 -10.05 8.23 10.57
C ALA A 370 -11.18 9.03 11.26
N ILE A 371 -10.86 9.75 12.34
CA ILE A 371 -11.80 10.65 13.00
C ILE A 371 -12.14 11.86 12.11
N CYS A 372 -11.14 12.51 11.50
CA CYS A 372 -11.37 13.63 10.59
C CYS A 372 -12.28 13.24 9.42
N ASP A 373 -12.06 12.07 8.81
CA ASP A 373 -12.90 11.60 7.70
C ASP A 373 -14.35 11.34 8.13
N ARG A 374 -14.53 10.82 9.35
CA ARG A 374 -15.87 10.62 9.91
C ARG A 374 -16.57 11.94 10.19
N ILE A 375 -15.85 12.95 10.66
CA ILE A 375 -16.37 14.32 10.80
C ILE A 375 -16.77 14.87 9.43
N ASP A 376 -15.93 14.75 8.41
CA ASP A 376 -16.19 15.27 7.06
C ASP A 376 -17.43 14.63 6.43
N ALA A 377 -17.66 13.33 6.68
CA ALA A 377 -18.87 12.65 6.27
C ALA A 377 -20.14 13.15 6.97
N LEU A 378 -20.07 13.36 8.30
CA LEU A 378 -21.18 13.92 9.08
C LEU A 378 -21.49 15.34 8.63
N LEU A 379 -20.47 16.19 8.44
CA LEU A 379 -20.61 17.54 7.91
C LEU A 379 -21.19 17.54 6.49
N GLY A 380 -20.81 16.58 5.65
CA GLY A 380 -21.38 16.39 4.31
C GLY A 380 -22.89 16.11 4.35
N GLU A 381 -23.35 15.25 5.27
CA GLU A 381 -24.79 15.01 5.49
C GLU A 381 -25.50 16.27 5.98
N LEU A 382 -24.93 16.97 6.97
CA LEU A 382 -25.51 18.20 7.51
C LEU A 382 -25.59 19.31 6.45
N LYS A 383 -24.54 19.45 5.62
CA LYS A 383 -24.50 20.37 4.48
C LYS A 383 -25.62 20.06 3.48
N ARG A 384 -25.88 18.79 3.19
CA ARG A 384 -27.01 18.41 2.31
C ARG A 384 -28.37 18.82 2.88
N ARG A 385 -28.55 18.79 4.20
CA ARG A 385 -29.80 19.17 4.86
C ARG A 385 -29.99 20.69 4.95
N ASN A 386 -28.92 21.42 5.23
CA ASN A 386 -28.95 22.89 5.35
C ASN A 386 -27.62 23.53 4.90
N PRO A 387 -27.46 23.82 3.58
CA PRO A 387 -26.21 24.35 3.04
C PRO A 387 -25.84 25.75 3.57
N SER A 388 -26.83 26.61 3.82
CA SER A 388 -26.59 27.99 4.26
C SER A 388 -26.08 28.02 5.70
N MET A 389 -26.72 27.30 6.62
CA MET A 389 -26.26 27.17 8.00
C MET A 389 -24.86 26.55 8.08
N HIS A 390 -24.60 25.52 7.26
CA HIS A 390 -23.26 24.93 7.18
C HIS A 390 -22.21 25.99 6.82
N GLU A 391 -22.46 26.79 5.79
CA GLU A 391 -21.48 27.77 5.33
C GLU A 391 -21.25 28.89 6.34
N THR A 392 -22.31 29.38 6.99
CA THR A 392 -22.20 30.39 8.07
C THR A 392 -21.28 29.92 9.19
N VAL A 393 -21.53 28.72 9.72
CA VAL A 393 -20.72 28.20 10.82
C VAL A 393 -19.31 27.82 10.36
N ARG A 394 -19.14 27.39 9.11
CA ARG A 394 -17.80 27.11 8.54
C ARG A 394 -16.94 28.37 8.59
N VAL A 395 -17.45 29.50 8.10
CA VAL A 395 -16.75 30.78 8.14
C VAL A 395 -16.44 31.19 9.58
N ASP A 396 -17.42 31.10 10.49
CA ASP A 396 -17.21 31.42 11.91
C ASP A 396 -16.10 30.59 12.56
N VAL A 397 -16.05 29.29 12.30
CA VAL A 397 -15.09 28.38 12.95
C VAL A 397 -13.73 28.40 12.26
N GLU A 398 -13.69 28.22 10.95
CA GLU A 398 -12.45 28.01 10.20
C GLU A 398 -11.71 29.33 9.92
N GLU A 399 -12.44 30.42 9.70
CA GLU A 399 -11.86 31.73 9.35
C GLU A 399 -11.83 32.67 10.57
N ASN A 400 -12.92 32.74 11.33
CA ASN A 400 -13.01 33.63 12.50
C ASN A 400 -12.54 32.98 13.82
N GLY A 401 -12.22 31.69 13.83
CA GLY A 401 -11.69 30.98 15.00
C GLY A 401 -12.70 30.80 16.15
N GLN A 402 -14.00 30.91 15.89
CA GLN A 402 -15.06 30.83 16.90
C GLN A 402 -15.40 29.37 17.26
N LEU A 403 -14.45 28.71 17.93
CA LEU A 403 -14.60 27.35 18.46
C LEU A 403 -15.64 27.28 19.58
N THR A 404 -16.22 26.10 19.80
CA THR A 404 -16.99 25.86 21.03
C THR A 404 -16.09 25.92 22.28
N ASP A 405 -16.67 26.26 23.43
CA ASP A 405 -15.94 26.42 24.69
C ASP A 405 -15.01 25.24 25.03
N TYR A 406 -15.48 24.01 24.80
CA TYR A 406 -14.69 22.82 25.05
C TYR A 406 -13.42 22.79 24.20
N TRP A 407 -13.55 23.03 22.89
CA TRP A 407 -12.43 22.97 21.95
C TRP A 407 -11.50 24.17 22.06
N SER A 408 -12.05 25.34 22.41
CA SER A 408 -11.27 26.53 22.77
C SER A 408 -10.38 26.28 23.99
N ARG A 409 -10.94 25.70 25.07
CA ARG A 409 -10.14 25.30 26.25
C ARG A 409 -9.11 24.22 25.90
N LYS A 410 -9.46 23.25 25.05
CA LYS A 410 -8.56 22.17 24.65
C LYS A 410 -7.36 22.70 23.87
N ILE A 411 -7.56 23.59 22.90
CA ILE A 411 -6.45 24.17 22.14
C ILE A 411 -5.58 25.08 23.02
N GLN A 412 -6.19 25.84 23.93
CA GLN A 412 -5.44 26.65 24.90
C GLN A 412 -4.55 25.79 25.80
N GLN A 413 -5.06 24.66 26.31
CA GLN A 413 -4.26 23.70 27.09
C GLN A 413 -3.06 23.19 26.28
N LEU A 414 -3.25 22.87 25.00
CA LEU A 414 -2.16 22.39 24.14
C LEU A 414 -1.07 23.44 23.91
N TYR A 415 -1.44 24.73 23.78
CA TYR A 415 -0.48 25.83 23.75
C TYR A 415 0.26 25.99 25.09
N LEU A 416 -0.45 25.95 26.21
CA LEU A 416 0.15 26.06 27.55
C LEU A 416 1.15 24.94 27.85
N LEU A 417 0.86 23.73 27.36
CA LEU A 417 1.74 22.57 27.47
C LEU A 417 2.89 22.57 26.44
N SER A 418 3.04 23.64 25.64
CA SER A 418 4.03 23.74 24.55
C SER A 418 3.95 22.61 23.52
N MET A 419 2.77 22.00 23.38
CA MET A 419 2.53 20.93 22.41
C MET A 419 2.20 21.50 21.03
N LEU A 420 1.83 22.79 20.94
CA LEU A 420 1.64 23.54 19.70
C LEU A 420 2.63 24.71 19.68
N PRO A 421 3.25 25.04 18.54
CA PRO A 421 4.08 26.23 18.41
C PRO A 421 3.23 27.47 18.70
N ALA A 422 3.78 28.43 19.45
CA ALA A 422 3.11 29.71 19.69
C ALA A 422 2.79 30.38 18.35
N ALA A 423 1.58 30.95 18.26
CA ALA A 423 1.07 31.59 17.06
C ALA A 423 1.88 32.84 16.68
#